data_AF-A0A257W4X6-F1
#
_entry.id   AF-A0A257W4X6-F1
#
_cell.length_a   1.000
_cell.length_b   1.000
_cell.length_c   1.000
_cell.angle_alpha   90.00
_cell.angle_beta   90.00
_cell.angle_gamma   90.00
#
_symmetry.space_group_name_H-M   'P 1'
#
loop_
_entity.id
_entity.type
_entity.pdbx_description
1 polymer ?
#
loop_
_entity_poly.entity_id
_entity_poly.type
_entity_poly.pdbx_seq_one_letter_code
_entity_poly.pdbx_strand_id
1 'polypeptide(L)'
;ENGYTKEEMKMVNETQKIMRDTTIRVTSTTVRIPVVGGHSESVNVEFADEFDLREVKALLESAPGVVVVDDPSTQQYPMPKDAHERDEVFVGRLRRDETQPCTLNMWIVSDNLRKGAATNAVQIAEYLMEMGLI
;
A
#
# COMPACT_ATOMS: atom_id res chain seq x y z
N GLU A 1 11.67 -2.01 -24.54
CA GLU A 1 11.55 -3.43 -24.93
C GLU A 1 10.29 -4.13 -24.38
N ASN A 2 9.52 -3.59 -23.42
CA ASN A 2 8.19 -4.12 -23.07
C ASN A 2 7.10 -3.04 -22.85
N GLY A 3 7.41 -1.77 -23.08
CA GLY A 3 6.48 -0.64 -22.92
C GLY A 3 6.37 -0.09 -21.49
N TYR A 4 6.93 -0.77 -20.49
CA TYR A 4 6.94 -0.32 -19.10
C TYR A 4 8.07 0.68 -18.82
N THR A 5 7.80 1.57 -17.89
CA THR A 5 8.79 2.43 -17.27
C THR A 5 9.62 1.67 -16.22
N LYS A 6 10.73 2.26 -15.79
CA LYS A 6 11.54 1.70 -14.71
C LYS A 6 10.78 1.61 -13.39
N GLU A 7 9.92 2.59 -13.11
CA GLU A 7 9.18 2.65 -11.86
C GLU A 7 8.11 1.55 -11.78
N GLU A 8 7.41 1.31 -12.88
CA GLU A 8 6.45 0.20 -12.96
C GLU A 8 7.14 -1.16 -12.83
N MET A 9 8.30 -1.35 -13.46
CA MET A 9 9.05 -2.60 -13.31
C MET A 9 9.62 -2.78 -11.89
N LYS A 10 9.94 -1.70 -11.17
CA LYS A 10 10.32 -1.80 -9.75
C LYS A 10 9.18 -2.32 -8.91
N MET A 11 7.95 -1.81 -9.09
CA MET A 11 6.78 -2.30 -8.36
C MET A 11 6.61 -3.81 -8.49
N VAL A 12 6.82 -4.36 -9.70
CA VAL A 12 6.79 -5.80 -9.94
C VAL A 12 7.92 -6.53 -9.19
N ASN A 13 9.16 -6.12 -9.43
CA ASN A 13 10.34 -6.83 -8.93
C ASN A 13 10.48 -6.75 -7.40
N GLU A 14 10.20 -5.58 -6.82
CA GLU A 14 10.32 -5.34 -5.39
C GLU A 14 9.21 -6.07 -4.62
N THR A 15 7.98 -6.09 -5.13
CA THR A 15 6.87 -6.86 -4.52
C THR A 15 7.24 -8.34 -4.41
N GLN A 16 7.68 -8.96 -5.51
CA GLN A 16 8.08 -10.37 -5.52
C GLN A 16 9.25 -10.64 -4.56
N LYS A 17 10.21 -9.71 -4.48
CA LYS A 17 11.38 -9.83 -3.59
C LYS A 17 11.00 -9.70 -2.11
N ILE A 18 10.19 -8.70 -1.75
CA ILE A 18 9.76 -8.44 -0.37
C ILE A 18 8.88 -9.58 0.14
N MET A 19 7.92 -10.03 -0.68
CA MET A 19 7.02 -11.13 -0.35
C MET A 19 7.68 -12.51 -0.47
N ARG A 20 8.90 -12.57 -1.03
CA ARG A 20 9.65 -13.82 -1.30
C ARG A 20 8.85 -14.83 -2.14
N ASP A 21 8.07 -14.33 -3.09
CA ASP A 21 7.20 -15.12 -3.94
C ASP A 21 7.18 -14.56 -5.37
N THR A 22 7.80 -15.30 -6.30
CA THR A 22 7.86 -14.93 -7.72
C THR A 22 6.60 -15.32 -8.50
N THR A 23 5.66 -16.01 -7.86
CA THR A 23 4.37 -16.39 -8.48
C THR A 23 3.34 -15.26 -8.42
N ILE A 24 3.54 -14.26 -7.55
CA ILE A 24 2.71 -13.06 -7.49
C ILE A 24 2.80 -12.31 -8.82
N ARG A 25 1.65 -12.16 -9.47
CA ARG A 25 1.51 -11.45 -10.75
C ARG A 25 1.18 -9.99 -10.46
N VAL A 26 2.03 -9.08 -10.91
CA VAL A 26 1.86 -7.64 -10.72
C VAL A 26 1.94 -6.94 -12.07
N THR A 27 1.03 -6.01 -12.29
CA THR A 27 1.13 -4.97 -13.31
C THR A 27 0.81 -3.64 -12.64
N SER A 28 1.41 -2.56 -13.12
CA SER A 28 1.23 -1.23 -12.56
C SER A 28 1.33 -0.19 -13.66
N THR A 29 0.61 0.92 -13.48
CA THR A 29 0.75 2.13 -14.27
C THR A 29 1.15 3.26 -13.33
N THR A 30 2.31 3.87 -13.56
CA THR A 30 2.79 4.96 -12.68
C THR A 30 2.61 6.31 -13.35
N VAL A 31 1.84 7.20 -12.71
CA VAL A 31 1.48 8.51 -13.28
C VAL A 31 1.85 9.63 -12.29
N ARG A 32 2.47 10.70 -12.81
CA ARG A 32 2.73 11.91 -12.04
C ARG A 32 1.54 12.86 -12.17
N ILE A 33 1.03 13.34 -11.04
CA ILE A 33 -0.04 14.32 -10.93
C ILE A 33 0.45 15.56 -10.15
N PRO A 34 -0.21 16.73 -10.27
CA PRO A 34 0.22 17.97 -9.59
C PRO A 34 -0.14 17.97 -8.10
N VAL A 35 0.44 17.05 -7.34
CA VAL A 35 0.32 16.94 -5.88
C VAL A 35 1.73 17.01 -5.29
N VAL A 36 1.90 17.85 -4.26
CA VAL A 36 3.23 18.16 -3.67
C VAL A 36 3.84 16.97 -2.93
N GLY A 37 3.01 16.13 -2.31
CA GLY A 37 3.41 14.93 -1.57
C GLY A 37 2.19 14.07 -1.24
N GLY A 38 2.42 12.83 -0.86
CA GLY A 38 1.34 11.86 -0.64
C GLY A 38 1.11 11.02 -1.88
N HIS A 39 1.92 9.98 -2.08
CA HIS A 39 1.64 9.01 -3.15
C HIS A 39 0.31 8.34 -2.86
N SER A 40 -0.45 8.10 -3.92
CA SER A 40 -1.78 7.55 -3.83
C SER A 40 -1.97 6.47 -4.87
N GLU A 41 -2.47 5.32 -4.43
CA GLU A 41 -2.51 4.11 -5.23
C GLU A 41 -3.93 3.54 -5.20
N SER A 42 -4.50 3.36 -6.40
CA SER A 42 -5.68 2.53 -6.59
C SER A 42 -5.21 1.11 -6.84
N VAL A 43 -5.45 0.22 -5.87
CA VAL A 43 -4.94 -1.14 -5.89
C VAL A 43 -6.10 -2.14 -5.98
N ASN A 44 -5.94 -3.13 -6.84
CA ASN A 44 -6.84 -4.26 -7.02
C ASN A 44 -6.03 -5.54 -6.75
N VAL A 45 -6.50 -6.38 -5.82
CA VAL A 45 -5.80 -7.60 -5.38
C VAL A 45 -6.76 -8.77 -5.43
N GLU A 46 -6.44 -9.79 -6.21
CA GLU A 46 -7.12 -11.09 -6.23
C GLU A 46 -6.45 -12.03 -5.21
N PHE A 47 -7.23 -12.59 -4.30
CA PHE A 47 -6.76 -13.57 -3.31
C PHE A 47 -6.93 -15.00 -3.83
N ALA A 48 -6.18 -15.93 -3.25
CA ALA A 48 -6.27 -17.36 -3.59
C ALA A 48 -7.61 -17.98 -3.17
N ASP A 49 -8.16 -17.51 -2.06
CA ASP A 49 -9.39 -17.99 -1.44
C ASP A 49 -10.36 -16.83 -1.21
N GLU A 50 -11.61 -17.19 -0.90
CA GLU A 50 -12.64 -16.22 -0.53
C GLU A 50 -12.30 -15.52 0.79
N PHE A 51 -12.72 -14.26 0.93
CA PHE A 51 -12.32 -13.40 2.06
C PHE A 51 -13.50 -12.66 2.69
N ASP A 52 -13.52 -12.46 4.00
CA ASP A 52 -14.51 -11.56 4.61
C ASP A 52 -13.99 -10.11 4.65
N LEU A 53 -14.80 -9.15 4.21
CA LEU A 53 -14.38 -7.75 4.16
C LEU A 53 -14.17 -7.16 5.56
N ARG A 54 -14.91 -7.63 6.58
CA ARG A 54 -14.75 -7.17 7.97
C ARG A 54 -13.46 -7.72 8.56
N GLU A 55 -13.12 -8.96 8.24
CA GLU A 55 -11.84 -9.56 8.62
C GLU A 55 -10.66 -8.79 8.00
N VAL A 56 -10.71 -8.50 6.69
CA VAL A 56 -9.69 -7.66 6.02
C VAL A 56 -9.53 -6.32 6.73
N LYS A 57 -10.65 -5.64 7.03
CA LYS A 57 -10.62 -4.34 7.71
C LYS A 57 -9.98 -4.46 9.10
N ALA A 58 -10.35 -5.47 9.89
CA ALA A 58 -9.79 -5.70 11.22
C ALA A 58 -8.29 -6.01 11.18
N LEU A 59 -7.84 -6.80 10.21
CA LEU A 59 -6.41 -7.10 10.00
C LEU A 59 -5.62 -5.83 9.67
N LEU A 60 -6.15 -4.98 8.77
CA LEU A 60 -5.54 -3.70 8.42
C LEU A 60 -5.50 -2.74 9.62
N GLU A 61 -6.57 -2.66 10.41
CA GLU A 61 -6.61 -1.84 11.64
C GLU A 61 -5.62 -2.32 12.70
N SER A 62 -5.31 -3.62 12.73
CA SER A 62 -4.33 -4.20 13.64
C SER A 62 -2.88 -4.07 13.17
N ALA A 63 -2.67 -3.76 11.88
CA ALA A 63 -1.35 -3.75 11.27
C ALA A 63 -0.54 -2.53 11.73
N PRO A 64 0.68 -2.72 12.29
CA PRO A 64 1.51 -1.61 12.74
C PRO A 64 1.81 -0.60 11.64
N GLY A 65 1.55 0.68 11.92
CA GLY A 65 1.77 1.78 10.97
C GLY A 65 0.70 1.92 9.88
N VAL A 66 -0.38 1.13 9.91
CA VAL A 66 -1.53 1.28 9.02
C VAL A 66 -2.66 2.00 9.76
N VAL A 67 -3.31 2.94 9.09
CA VAL A 67 -4.51 3.62 9.60
C VAL A 67 -5.63 3.46 8.59
N VAL A 68 -6.73 2.83 9.03
CA VAL A 68 -7.91 2.65 8.18
C VAL A 68 -8.80 3.90 8.25
N VAL A 69 -9.02 4.54 7.11
CA VAL A 69 -9.96 5.65 6.93
C VAL A 69 -10.99 5.19 5.91
N ASP A 70 -12.08 4.59 6.36
CA ASP A 70 -13.02 3.95 5.44
C ASP A 70 -14.46 4.07 5.94
N ASP A 71 -15.03 5.26 5.74
CA ASP A 71 -16.47 5.53 5.89
C ASP A 71 -16.96 6.42 4.73
N PRO A 72 -17.25 5.81 3.56
CA PRO A 72 -17.77 6.55 2.41
C PRO A 72 -19.10 7.27 2.68
N SER A 73 -19.89 6.84 3.67
CA SER A 73 -21.18 7.47 4.00
C SER A 73 -21.01 8.88 4.57
N THR A 74 -19.87 9.14 5.21
CA THR A 74 -19.46 10.45 5.73
C THR A 74 -18.33 11.08 4.92
N GLN A 75 -18.06 10.56 3.71
CA GLN A 75 -16.99 11.01 2.81
C GLN A 75 -15.58 10.89 3.39
N GLN A 76 -15.37 9.91 4.27
CA GLN A 76 -14.05 9.64 4.87
C GLN A 76 -13.34 8.54 4.08
N TYR A 77 -12.24 8.93 3.45
CA TYR A 77 -11.29 8.06 2.76
C TYR A 77 -9.91 8.73 2.73
N PRO A 78 -8.81 7.99 2.53
CA PRO A 78 -7.47 8.57 2.53
C PRO A 78 -7.31 9.65 1.46
N MET A 79 -6.69 10.77 1.83
CA MET A 79 -6.37 11.85 0.91
C MET A 79 -4.87 12.20 0.99
N PRO A 80 -4.20 12.53 -0.14
CA PRO A 80 -2.78 12.91 -0.14
C PRO A 80 -2.43 13.97 0.90
N LYS A 81 -3.29 15.00 1.04
CA LYS A 81 -3.13 16.09 2.00
C LYS A 81 -3.09 15.64 3.46
N ASP A 82 -3.77 14.54 3.80
CA ASP A 82 -3.91 14.07 5.18
C ASP A 82 -2.74 13.17 5.58
N ALA A 83 -1.95 12.72 4.59
CA ALA A 83 -0.72 11.95 4.81
C ALA A 83 0.52 12.83 5.00
N HIS A 84 0.46 14.12 4.70
CA HIS A 84 1.62 15.00 4.79
C HIS A 84 2.25 15.00 6.19
N GLU A 85 3.57 14.82 6.25
CA GLU A 85 4.36 14.75 7.49
C GLU A 85 3.97 13.61 8.43
N ARG A 86 3.23 12.61 7.94
CA ARG A 86 2.84 11.43 8.72
C ARG A 86 3.67 10.21 8.34
N ASP A 87 3.90 9.35 9.32
CA ASP A 87 4.68 8.12 9.17
C ASP A 87 3.79 6.91 8.87
N GLU A 88 2.47 7.07 8.99
CA GLU A 88 1.48 6.02 8.75
C GLU A 88 1.11 5.87 7.26
N VAL A 89 0.66 4.67 6.91
CA VAL A 89 0.03 4.35 5.62
C VAL A 89 -1.48 4.35 5.82
N PHE A 90 -2.17 5.22 5.09
CA PHE A 90 -3.63 5.34 5.14
C PHE A 90 -4.28 4.44 4.11
N VAL A 91 -5.24 3.62 4.53
CA VAL A 91 -5.94 2.67 3.65
C VAL A 91 -7.44 2.88 3.77
N GLY A 92 -8.15 2.84 2.65
CA GLY A 92 -9.61 2.93 2.63
C GLY A 92 -10.18 2.54 1.28
N ARG A 93 -11.46 2.88 1.06
CA ARG A 93 -12.23 2.49 -0.12
C ARG A 93 -12.26 0.97 -0.32
N LEU A 94 -12.25 0.23 0.79
CA LEU A 94 -12.21 -1.22 0.82
C LEU A 94 -13.56 -1.76 0.32
N ARG A 95 -13.53 -2.49 -0.79
CA ARG A 95 -14.74 -3.09 -1.36
C ARG A 95 -14.40 -4.26 -2.25
N ARG A 96 -15.33 -5.20 -2.38
CA ARG A 96 -15.22 -6.29 -3.34
C ARG A 96 -15.26 -5.77 -4.77
N ASP A 97 -14.56 -6.46 -5.64
CA ASP A 97 -14.83 -6.40 -7.07
C ASP A 97 -16.03 -7.28 -7.38
N GLU A 98 -17.08 -6.72 -7.99
CA GLU A 98 -18.27 -7.47 -8.40
C GLU A 98 -18.07 -8.18 -9.77
N THR A 99 -16.94 -7.92 -10.44
CA THR A 99 -16.65 -8.46 -11.77
C THR A 99 -15.61 -9.57 -11.77
N GLN A 100 -14.86 -9.74 -10.66
CA GLN A 100 -13.84 -10.76 -10.51
C GLN A 100 -13.96 -11.45 -9.13
N PRO A 101 -13.92 -12.80 -9.08
CA PRO A 101 -13.99 -13.53 -7.81
C PRO A 101 -12.78 -13.23 -6.92
N CYS A 102 -12.98 -13.30 -5.60
CA CYS A 102 -11.91 -13.16 -4.60
C CYS A 102 -11.07 -11.87 -4.74
N THR A 103 -11.62 -10.81 -5.36
CA THR A 103 -10.87 -9.57 -5.61
C THR A 103 -11.32 -8.43 -4.71
N LEU A 104 -10.34 -7.76 -4.12
CA LEU A 104 -10.48 -6.58 -3.27
C LEU A 104 -9.95 -5.34 -3.99
N ASN A 105 -10.74 -4.27 -3.95
CA ASN A 105 -10.33 -2.93 -4.35
C ASN A 105 -10.02 -2.10 -3.10
N MET A 106 -8.93 -1.33 -3.15
CA MET A 106 -8.51 -0.43 -2.09
C MET A 106 -7.85 0.85 -2.62
N TRP A 107 -7.81 1.86 -1.76
CA TRP A 107 -7.13 3.13 -1.99
C TRP A 107 -6.12 3.35 -0.87
N ILE A 108 -4.84 3.50 -1.23
CA ILE A 108 -3.72 3.60 -0.31
C ILE A 108 -3.05 4.95 -0.49
N VAL A 109 -2.76 5.64 0.62
CA VAL A 109 -2.06 6.94 0.60
C VAL A 109 -0.98 6.97 1.67
N SER A 110 0.19 7.49 1.33
CA SER A 110 1.29 7.65 2.28
C SER A 110 2.22 8.82 1.89
N ASP A 111 2.85 9.46 2.87
CA ASP A 111 3.95 10.39 2.60
C ASP A 111 5.14 9.64 2.00
N ASN A 112 5.43 9.94 0.74
CA ASN A 112 6.49 9.29 -0.02
C ASN A 112 7.91 9.73 0.38
N LEU A 113 8.06 10.87 1.08
CA LEU A 113 9.36 11.34 1.56
C LEU A 113 9.67 10.77 2.96
N ARG A 114 8.65 10.59 3.81
CA ARG A 114 8.79 9.95 5.12
C ARG A 114 8.71 8.44 5.02
N LYS A 115 7.50 7.86 5.10
CA LYS A 115 7.31 6.40 5.10
C LYS A 115 7.85 5.75 3.82
N GLY A 116 7.71 6.40 2.68
CA GLY A 116 8.28 5.91 1.41
C GLY A 116 9.81 5.89 1.33
N ALA A 117 10.53 6.53 2.25
CA ALA A 117 12.00 6.58 2.24
C ALA A 117 12.62 6.67 3.64
N ALA A 118 12.58 7.85 4.28
CA ALA A 118 13.34 8.14 5.49
C ALA A 118 12.91 7.27 6.69
N THR A 119 11.62 7.15 6.96
CA THR A 119 11.10 6.44 8.13
C THR A 119 11.36 4.94 8.01
N ASN A 120 11.20 4.36 6.82
CA ASN A 120 11.55 2.95 6.59
C ASN A 120 13.04 2.69 6.83
N ALA A 121 13.93 3.58 6.40
CA ALA A 121 15.37 3.42 6.62
C ALA A 121 15.73 3.46 8.12
N VAL A 122 15.14 4.39 8.87
CA VAL A 122 15.33 4.49 10.33
C VAL A 122 14.77 3.26 11.04
N GLN A 123 13.56 2.80 10.69
CA GLN A 123 12.95 1.61 11.28
C GLN A 123 13.77 0.34 11.03
N ILE A 124 14.38 0.20 9.85
CA ILE A 124 15.32 -0.89 9.58
C ILE A 124 16.53 -0.80 10.51
N ALA A 125 17.12 0.39 10.68
CA ALA A 125 18.26 0.57 11.56
C ALA A 125 17.92 0.26 13.03
N GLU A 126 16.78 0.76 13.52
CA GLU A 126 16.26 0.47 14.87
C GLU A 126 16.09 -1.03 15.08
N TYR A 127 15.47 -1.73 14.11
CA TYR A 127 15.30 -3.17 14.16
C TYR A 127 16.64 -3.92 14.18
N LEU A 128 17.62 -3.52 13.37
CA LEU A 128 18.95 -4.12 13.37
C LEU A 128 19.67 -3.94 14.71
N MET A 129 19.52 -2.78 15.36
CA MET A 129 20.05 -2.52 16.70
C MET A 129 19.37 -3.41 17.75
N GLU A 130 18.04 -3.52 17.73
CA GLU A 130 17.27 -4.39 18.64
C GLU A 130 17.67 -5.87 18.50
N MET A 131 17.97 -6.31 17.28
CA MET A 131 18.46 -7.66 17.01
C MET A 131 19.95 -7.87 17.33
N GLY A 132 20.69 -6.81 17.67
CA GLY A 132 22.14 -6.88 17.88
C GLY A 132 22.94 -7.24 16.61
N LEU A 133 22.43 -6.85 15.45
CA LEU A 133 23.08 -7.07 14.14
C LEU A 133 24.02 -5.90 13.75
N ILE A 134 23.96 -4.80 14.50
CA ILE A 134 24.89 -3.66 14.46
C ILE A 134 25.14 -3.13 15.88
#